data_AF-F0BL49-F1
#
_entry.id   AF-F0BL49-F1
#
_cell.length_a   1.000
_cell.length_b   1.000
_cell.length_c   1.000
_cell.angle_alpha   90.00
_cell.angle_beta   90.00
_cell.angle_gamma   90.00
#
_symmetry.space_group_name_H-M   'P 1'
#
loop_
_entity.id
_entity.type
_entity.pdbx_description
1 polymer ?
#
loop_
_entity_poly.entity_id
_entity_poly.type
_entity_poly.pdbx_seq_one_letter_code
_entity_poly.pdbx_strand_id
1 'polypeptide(L)'
;MRFPAPRYTLSLAVAAALLAPDGRAQTSTTASGTPDATTLDAVIVSGTARFKGLAKRDASFSITTASPEQIQQAVPQSTADLLKIVPGVWAEPSGGGTGANIFVRGMPSEGDAPFVTMQLDGSPLFPPPTLSFLENSTLFRVDDTVERMEVLRGGSSPIFSNGQPGLTVNFIQKKGQDEPEGSVRLTGGNNDLRRIDVFNSGPMGNGWYYSVGGFFRETDGVRDPQFSADKGGQFSATLSKRWDSGELSFYARHTDDNNAFYTAIPLLSRNNGNDLSSFPGLNAQTGTLLGRDFRNVDLLVGPNGETVQRDLADGRGVNIDVFGGELNWEIGDWTIADRFNVMSGSAPTYALFTGDAPQRLSDFIAGYGSTQTSGGDSSLTAGYGSTQTARKGSDLTAGYGSTATAGADSSLIAGYGSTQTSGNASSLTAGYGSTQTARTGSDLTAGYGSTSTAGADSTLIAGYGSTQTSGGDSSLTAGYGSTQTARSGSDLTAGYGSTATAGADSSLIAG
;
A
#
# COMPACT_ATOMS: atom_id res chain seq x y z
N MET A 1 9.32 32.24 14.40
CA MET A 1 10.37 32.63 13.43
C MET A 1 11.13 31.39 12.97
N ARG A 2 10.73 30.86 11.82
CA ARG A 2 11.49 29.91 10.98
C ARG A 2 11.08 30.27 9.54
N PHE A 3 12.05 30.50 8.67
CA PHE A 3 11.86 31.04 7.32
C PHE A 3 11.19 30.00 6.40
N PRO A 4 10.23 30.39 5.54
CA PRO A 4 9.80 29.56 4.43
C PRO A 4 10.77 29.74 3.25
N ALA A 5 11.32 28.64 2.74
CA ALA A 5 12.00 28.62 1.44
C ALA A 5 10.94 28.51 0.33
N PRO A 6 11.05 29.27 -0.77
CA PRO A 6 10.05 29.24 -1.83
C PRO A 6 10.28 28.02 -2.74
N ARG A 7 9.23 27.20 -2.90
CA ARG A 7 9.14 26.16 -3.93
C ARG A 7 8.29 26.70 -5.07
N TYR A 8 8.91 27.33 -6.05
CA TYR A 8 8.30 27.56 -7.36
C TYR A 8 9.35 27.44 -8.48
N THR A 9 8.93 26.76 -9.55
CA THR A 9 9.40 26.83 -10.93
C THR A 9 10.78 26.25 -11.26
N LEU A 10 10.83 24.93 -11.48
CA LEU A 10 11.69 24.35 -12.53
C LEU A 10 10.89 24.37 -13.84
N SER A 11 10.74 25.55 -14.41
CA SER A 11 10.15 25.74 -15.74
C SER A 11 11.20 25.46 -16.81
N LEU A 12 10.86 24.55 -17.73
CA LEU A 12 11.41 24.32 -19.06
C LEU A 12 12.71 25.08 -19.41
N ALA A 13 13.84 24.35 -19.38
CA ALA A 13 15.03 24.69 -20.13
C ALA A 13 15.50 23.48 -20.95
N VAL A 14 14.61 22.93 -21.80
CA VAL A 14 14.94 21.89 -22.80
C VAL A 14 15.11 22.48 -24.21
N ALA A 15 14.94 23.80 -24.39
CA ALA A 15 14.92 24.41 -25.72
C ALA A 15 16.28 24.95 -26.24
N ALA A 16 17.43 24.68 -25.61
CA ALA A 16 18.70 25.35 -25.95
C ALA A 16 19.89 24.44 -26.36
N ALA A 17 19.67 23.15 -26.66
CA ALA A 17 20.74 22.25 -27.15
C ALA A 17 20.59 21.82 -28.63
N LEU A 18 19.62 22.38 -29.38
CA LEU A 18 19.37 22.04 -30.80
C LEU A 18 20.12 22.92 -31.81
N LEU A 19 21.28 23.46 -31.45
CA LEU A 19 22.14 24.17 -32.40
C LEU A 19 23.34 23.29 -32.79
N ALA A 20 23.12 22.39 -33.74
CA ALA A 20 24.17 21.91 -34.64
C ALA A 20 23.93 22.52 -36.03
N PRO A 21 24.94 23.12 -36.68
CA PRO A 21 24.79 23.68 -38.02
C PRO A 21 24.99 22.61 -39.11
N ASP A 22 24.25 22.85 -40.20
CA ASP A 22 24.48 22.48 -41.58
C ASP A 22 24.52 21.01 -42.01
N GLY A 23 23.46 20.68 -42.74
CA GLY A 23 23.31 19.44 -43.46
C GLY A 23 24.23 19.35 -44.68
N ARG A 24 24.67 18.12 -44.93
CA ARG A 24 24.98 17.64 -46.26
C ARG A 24 24.15 16.39 -46.52
N ALA A 25 23.26 16.50 -47.49
CA ALA A 25 22.52 15.39 -48.05
C ALA A 25 23.52 14.35 -48.60
N GLN A 26 23.42 13.11 -48.13
CA GLN A 26 24.10 11.98 -48.73
C GLN A 26 23.06 10.93 -49.11
N THR A 27 23.04 10.64 -50.40
CA THR A 27 22.25 9.62 -51.08
C THR A 27 22.30 8.27 -50.36
N SER A 28 21.12 7.72 -50.07
CA SER A 28 20.92 6.42 -49.47
C SER A 28 21.37 5.30 -50.41
N THR A 29 22.51 4.68 -50.11
CA THR A 29 22.84 3.34 -50.61
C THR A 29 22.26 2.34 -49.61
N THR A 30 21.29 1.54 -50.04
CA THR A 30 20.66 0.49 -49.25
C THR A 30 21.70 -0.60 -48.92
N ALA A 31 22.20 -0.61 -47.69
CA ALA A 31 22.93 -1.74 -47.14
C ALA A 31 21.92 -2.71 -46.51
N SER A 32 21.68 -3.81 -47.21
CA SER A 32 20.90 -4.95 -46.74
C SER A 32 21.62 -5.64 -45.58
N GLY A 33 21.18 -5.38 -44.35
CA GLY A 33 21.49 -6.18 -43.17
C GLY A 33 20.18 -6.61 -42.54
N THR A 34 19.81 -7.87 -42.72
CA THR A 34 18.60 -8.48 -42.17
C THR A 34 18.63 -8.45 -40.63
N PRO A 35 17.69 -7.79 -39.94
CA PRO A 35 17.59 -7.87 -38.49
C PRO A 35 16.65 -9.03 -38.11
N ASP A 36 17.04 -10.26 -38.45
CA ASP A 36 16.36 -11.49 -37.99
C ASP A 36 17.32 -12.28 -37.09
N ALA A 37 17.74 -11.67 -35.98
CA ALA A 37 18.35 -12.43 -34.88
C ALA A 37 17.22 -13.09 -34.08
N THR A 38 17.08 -14.41 -34.25
CA THR A 38 16.08 -15.21 -33.53
C THR A 38 16.19 -15.01 -32.01
N THR A 39 15.06 -15.03 -31.31
CA THR A 39 14.97 -14.87 -29.84
C THR A 39 15.75 -15.90 -29.00
N LEU A 40 16.36 -16.91 -29.64
CA LEU A 40 17.23 -17.93 -29.03
C LEU A 40 18.71 -17.53 -28.97
N ASP A 41 19.16 -16.60 -29.81
CA ASP A 41 20.56 -16.12 -29.85
C ASP A 41 20.82 -14.94 -28.93
N ALA A 42 19.79 -14.44 -28.25
CA ALA A 42 19.91 -13.36 -27.29
C ALA A 42 20.94 -13.73 -26.21
N VAL A 43 21.91 -12.83 -25.99
CA VAL A 43 22.90 -12.91 -24.93
C VAL A 43 22.33 -12.27 -23.67
N ILE A 44 22.28 -13.04 -22.59
CA ILE A 44 21.72 -12.63 -21.30
C ILE A 44 22.83 -12.40 -20.29
N VAL A 45 22.77 -11.31 -19.54
CA VAL A 45 23.77 -10.96 -18.52
C VAL A 45 23.24 -11.15 -17.11
N SER A 46 21.93 -11.32 -16.96
CA SER A 46 21.27 -11.52 -15.67
C SER A 46 21.49 -12.94 -15.13
N GLY A 47 21.80 -13.04 -13.83
CA GLY A 47 21.94 -14.33 -13.13
C GLY A 47 23.08 -15.22 -13.62
N THR A 48 24.09 -14.67 -14.30
CA THR A 48 25.28 -15.40 -14.77
C THR A 48 26.55 -14.81 -14.14
N ALA A 49 27.55 -15.67 -13.89
CA ALA A 49 28.87 -15.24 -13.44
C ALA A 49 29.69 -14.53 -14.53
N ARG A 50 29.29 -14.67 -15.81
CA ARG A 50 30.01 -14.12 -16.96
C ARG A 50 29.40 -12.80 -17.39
N PHE A 51 30.15 -11.70 -17.32
CA PHE A 51 29.64 -10.39 -17.74
C PHE A 51 29.39 -10.28 -19.24
N LYS A 52 30.14 -11.04 -20.06
CA LYS A 52 29.89 -11.17 -21.50
C LYS A 52 28.53 -11.80 -21.80
N GLY A 53 27.85 -12.27 -20.77
CA GLY A 53 26.58 -12.95 -20.85
C GLY A 53 26.71 -14.41 -21.30
N LEU A 54 25.56 -15.06 -21.38
CA LEU A 54 25.39 -16.42 -21.84
C LEU A 54 24.36 -16.41 -22.97
N ALA A 55 24.55 -17.22 -24.01
CA ALA A 55 23.48 -17.38 -24.99
C ALA A 55 22.27 -18.01 -24.29
N LYS A 56 21.07 -17.51 -24.57
CA LYS A 56 19.84 -18.00 -23.92
C LYS A 56 19.65 -19.51 -24.01
N ARG A 57 20.08 -20.13 -25.13
CA ARG A 57 20.06 -21.59 -25.34
C ARG A 57 20.98 -22.39 -24.41
N ASP A 58 22.02 -21.76 -23.88
CA ASP A 58 23.01 -22.39 -23.01
C ASP A 58 22.68 -22.20 -21.52
N ALA A 59 21.66 -21.39 -21.22
CA ALA A 59 21.21 -21.17 -19.85
C ALA A 59 20.43 -22.38 -19.30
N SER A 60 20.78 -22.79 -18.08
CA SER A 60 20.10 -23.88 -17.37
C SER A 60 18.82 -23.45 -16.63
N PHE A 61 18.34 -22.23 -16.88
CA PHE A 61 17.18 -21.63 -16.22
C PHE A 61 16.25 -20.93 -17.22
N SER A 62 14.99 -20.72 -16.83
CA SER A 62 13.96 -20.21 -17.74
C SER A 62 14.04 -18.70 -17.90
N ILE A 63 14.33 -18.23 -19.12
CA ILE A 63 14.49 -16.81 -19.44
C ILE A 63 13.43 -16.35 -20.45
N THR A 64 12.83 -15.19 -20.19
CA THR A 64 12.06 -14.41 -21.17
C THR A 64 12.81 -13.11 -21.45
N THR A 65 12.86 -12.69 -22.70
CA THR A 65 13.51 -11.43 -23.13
C THR A 65 12.50 -10.62 -23.92
N ALA A 66 12.55 -9.29 -23.81
CA ALA A 66 11.78 -8.39 -24.64
C ALA A 66 12.69 -7.30 -25.23
N SER A 67 12.69 -7.17 -26.56
CA SER A 67 13.36 -6.08 -27.28
C SER A 67 12.56 -4.77 -27.14
N PRO A 68 13.14 -3.61 -27.50
CA PRO A 68 12.43 -2.33 -27.48
C PRO A 68 11.14 -2.38 -28.31
N GLU A 69 11.17 -3.02 -29.48
CA GLU A 69 10.01 -3.15 -30.37
C GLU A 69 8.92 -4.01 -29.72
N GLN A 70 9.30 -5.09 -29.04
CA GLN A 70 8.35 -5.96 -28.33
C GLN A 70 7.72 -5.26 -27.12
N ILE A 71 8.51 -4.47 -26.38
CA ILE A 71 8.02 -3.64 -25.27
C ILE A 71 7.03 -2.60 -25.80
N GLN A 72 7.34 -1.94 -26.92
CA GLN A 72 6.45 -0.97 -27.55
C GLN A 72 5.16 -1.63 -28.07
N GLN A 73 5.25 -2.82 -28.68
CA GLN A 73 4.09 -3.58 -29.16
C GLN A 73 3.19 -4.08 -28.02
N ALA A 74 3.75 -4.30 -26.83
CA ALA A 74 2.97 -4.70 -25.66
C ALA A 74 2.09 -3.56 -25.10
N VAL A 75 2.42 -2.29 -25.41
CA VAL A 75 1.74 -1.07 -24.93
C VAL A 75 1.36 -1.14 -23.43
N PRO A 76 2.32 -1.45 -22.54
CA PRO A 76 2.01 -1.70 -21.15
C PRO A 76 1.55 -0.41 -20.44
N GLN A 77 0.50 -0.51 -19.63
CA GLN A 77 0.02 0.62 -18.81
C GLN A 77 0.90 0.88 -17.58
N SER A 78 1.64 -0.13 -17.13
CA SER A 78 2.58 -0.06 -16.01
C SER A 78 3.74 -1.04 -16.19
N THR A 79 4.78 -0.90 -15.38
CA THR A 79 5.91 -1.86 -15.37
C THR A 79 5.44 -3.29 -15.07
N ALA A 80 4.44 -3.46 -14.20
CA ALA A 80 3.87 -4.76 -13.90
C ALA A 80 3.06 -5.33 -15.08
N ASP A 81 2.34 -4.48 -15.82
CA ASP A 81 1.55 -4.90 -16.99
C ASP A 81 2.43 -5.51 -18.10
N LEU A 82 3.65 -4.99 -18.27
CA LEU A 82 4.64 -5.56 -19.19
C LEU A 82 4.97 -7.03 -18.86
N LEU A 83 4.89 -7.44 -17.59
CA LEU A 83 5.20 -8.81 -17.18
C LEU A 83 4.17 -9.84 -17.66
N LYS A 84 3.01 -9.43 -18.20
CA LYS A 84 2.03 -10.34 -18.82
C LYS A 84 2.59 -11.10 -20.02
N ILE A 85 3.66 -10.59 -20.65
CA ILE A 85 4.35 -11.31 -21.74
C ILE A 85 5.21 -12.47 -21.23
N VAL A 86 5.38 -12.61 -19.90
CA VAL A 86 6.24 -13.61 -19.27
C VAL A 86 5.42 -14.82 -18.84
N PRO A 87 5.61 -16.02 -19.43
CA PRO A 87 4.84 -17.19 -19.03
C PRO A 87 5.12 -17.62 -17.59
N GLY A 88 4.08 -18.00 -16.85
CA GLY A 88 4.20 -18.40 -15.43
C GLY A 88 4.29 -17.22 -14.46
N VAL A 89 4.08 -15.99 -14.94
CA VAL A 89 3.85 -14.80 -14.15
C VAL A 89 2.41 -14.36 -14.36
N TRP A 90 1.69 -14.12 -13.27
CA TRP A 90 0.38 -13.50 -13.29
C TRP A 90 0.52 -12.11 -12.66
N ALA A 91 0.41 -11.08 -13.50
CA ALA A 91 0.50 -9.69 -13.07
C ALA A 91 -0.87 -9.01 -13.16
N GLU A 92 -1.29 -8.46 -12.03
CA GLU A 92 -2.57 -7.80 -11.84
C GLU A 92 -2.33 -6.32 -11.47
N PRO A 93 -2.38 -5.40 -12.43
CA PRO A 93 -2.24 -3.96 -12.17
C PRO A 93 -3.56 -3.37 -11.64
N SER A 94 -4.15 -3.98 -10.60
CA SER A 94 -5.45 -3.56 -10.06
C SER A 94 -5.43 -2.21 -9.38
N GLY A 95 -4.28 -1.83 -8.81
CA GLY A 95 -4.02 -0.49 -8.29
C GLY A 95 -3.88 0.60 -9.37
N GLY A 96 -3.80 0.25 -10.66
CA GLY A 96 -3.53 1.19 -11.76
C GLY A 96 -2.06 1.17 -12.21
N GLY A 97 -1.45 2.35 -12.35
CA GLY A 97 -0.05 2.50 -12.76
C GLY A 97 0.96 1.99 -11.73
N THR A 98 0.56 1.89 -10.46
CA THR A 98 1.32 1.40 -9.31
C THR A 98 0.48 0.43 -8.48
N GLY A 99 1.12 -0.28 -7.55
CA GLY A 99 0.41 -1.16 -6.62
C GLY A 99 -0.17 -2.41 -7.27
N ALA A 100 0.64 -3.05 -8.09
CA ALA A 100 0.26 -4.28 -8.76
C ALA A 100 0.52 -5.49 -7.87
N ASN A 101 -0.34 -6.50 -7.98
CA ASN A 101 -0.05 -7.82 -7.44
C ASN A 101 0.68 -8.65 -8.52
N ILE A 102 1.79 -9.28 -8.17
CA ILE A 102 2.57 -10.12 -9.11
C ILE A 102 2.83 -11.48 -8.48
N PHE A 103 2.21 -12.50 -9.07
CA PHE A 103 2.28 -13.89 -8.62
C PHE A 103 3.14 -14.68 -9.59
N VAL A 104 4.02 -15.50 -9.03
CA VAL A 104 5.05 -16.19 -9.81
C VAL A 104 4.96 -17.67 -9.50
N ARG A 105 4.75 -18.50 -10.53
CA ARG A 105 4.78 -19.96 -10.46
C ARG A 105 3.94 -20.60 -9.33
N GLY A 106 2.83 -19.96 -8.95
CA GLY A 106 1.95 -20.46 -7.89
C GLY A 106 2.53 -20.38 -6.48
N MET A 107 3.62 -19.62 -6.27
CA MET A 107 4.09 -19.34 -4.90
C MET A 107 3.00 -18.59 -4.12
N PRO A 108 2.77 -18.96 -2.85
CA PRO A 108 1.72 -18.36 -2.04
C PRO A 108 2.04 -16.90 -1.76
N SER A 109 1.16 -16.00 -2.18
CA SER A 109 1.25 -14.56 -1.93
C SER A 109 -0.14 -14.04 -1.53
N GLU A 110 -0.16 -13.10 -0.61
CA GLU A 110 -1.38 -12.44 -0.11
C GLU A 110 -1.66 -11.11 -0.84
N GLY A 111 -0.88 -10.78 -1.87
CA GLY A 111 -0.86 -9.49 -2.55
C GLY A 111 0.57 -8.95 -2.74
N ASP A 112 0.68 -7.76 -3.32
CA ASP A 112 1.94 -7.11 -3.73
C ASP A 112 2.80 -8.04 -4.63
N ALA A 113 4.13 -8.00 -4.50
CA ALA A 113 5.04 -8.83 -5.30
C ALA A 113 6.22 -9.36 -4.47
N PRO A 114 5.97 -10.15 -3.40
CA PRO A 114 7.00 -10.52 -2.43
C PRO A 114 8.16 -11.33 -3.02
N PHE A 115 7.93 -12.02 -4.15
CA PHE A 115 8.94 -12.86 -4.80
C PHE A 115 9.56 -12.24 -6.06
N VAL A 116 9.39 -10.93 -6.28
CA VAL A 116 9.85 -10.24 -7.50
C VAL A 116 10.94 -9.21 -7.20
N THR A 117 12.09 -9.38 -7.85
CA THR A 117 13.18 -8.40 -7.88
C THR A 117 13.09 -7.57 -9.15
N MET A 118 13.13 -6.25 -9.02
CA MET A 118 13.41 -5.34 -10.14
C MET A 118 14.88 -4.93 -10.09
N GLN A 119 15.58 -5.09 -11.21
CA GLN A 119 16.97 -4.71 -11.41
C GLN A 119 17.09 -3.68 -12.52
N LEU A 120 18.10 -2.82 -12.39
CA LEU A 120 18.58 -1.93 -13.44
C LEU A 120 20.05 -2.24 -13.68
N ASP A 121 20.40 -2.58 -14.93
CA ASP A 121 21.75 -3.00 -15.34
C ASP A 121 22.37 -4.08 -14.45
N GLY A 122 21.57 -5.01 -13.95
CA GLY A 122 22.00 -6.15 -13.13
C GLY A 122 22.07 -5.90 -11.61
N SER A 123 21.81 -4.67 -11.15
CA SER A 123 21.73 -4.33 -9.73
C SER A 123 20.27 -4.17 -9.28
N PRO A 124 19.82 -4.80 -8.18
CA PRO A 124 18.48 -4.61 -7.64
C PRO A 124 18.23 -3.15 -7.24
N LEU A 125 17.08 -2.62 -7.61
CA LEU A 125 16.68 -1.26 -7.22
C LEU A 125 16.45 -1.18 -5.71
N PHE A 126 15.81 -2.20 -5.15
CA PHE A 126 15.53 -2.30 -3.73
C PHE A 126 15.62 -3.77 -3.28
N PRO A 127 16.17 -4.05 -2.09
CA PRO A 127 16.20 -5.41 -1.53
C PRO A 127 14.78 -5.96 -1.31
N PRO A 128 14.62 -7.25 -0.96
CA PRO A 128 13.31 -7.85 -0.76
C PRO A 128 12.43 -6.98 0.17
N PRO A 129 11.29 -6.45 -0.30
CA PRO A 129 10.55 -5.45 0.45
C PRO A 129 9.87 -6.10 1.65
N THR A 130 10.20 -5.60 2.85
CA THR A 130 9.48 -5.89 4.10
C THR A 130 8.44 -4.82 4.44
N LEU A 131 8.37 -3.77 3.62
CA LEU A 131 7.48 -2.63 3.80
C LEU A 131 6.18 -2.86 3.03
N SER A 132 5.05 -2.74 3.71
CA SER A 132 3.72 -2.81 3.08
C SER A 132 3.56 -1.73 2.02
N PHE A 133 2.89 -2.05 0.90
CA PHE A 133 2.65 -1.12 -0.20
C PHE A 133 3.93 -0.56 -0.86
N LEU A 134 5.01 -1.36 -0.87
CA LEU A 134 6.25 -1.05 -1.57
C LEU A 134 6.73 -2.24 -2.41
N GLU A 135 5.91 -2.70 -3.35
CA GLU A 135 6.36 -3.70 -4.31
C GLU A 135 7.35 -3.09 -5.32
N ASN A 136 8.39 -3.84 -5.67
CA ASN A 136 9.50 -3.34 -6.48
C ASN A 136 9.09 -2.81 -7.86
N SER A 137 7.97 -3.28 -8.43
CA SER A 137 7.48 -2.80 -9.73
C SER A 137 7.09 -1.31 -9.72
N THR A 138 6.73 -0.77 -8.55
CA THR A 138 6.45 0.66 -8.35
C THR A 138 7.72 1.52 -8.34
N LEU A 139 8.91 0.93 -8.21
CA LEU A 139 10.18 1.66 -8.15
C LEU A 139 10.82 1.89 -9.53
N PHE A 140 10.16 1.45 -10.61
CA PHE A 140 10.66 1.58 -11.97
C PHE A 140 9.54 2.00 -12.92
N ARG A 141 9.86 2.80 -13.94
CA ARG A 141 8.99 3.04 -15.10
C ARG A 141 9.72 2.70 -16.39
N VAL A 142 9.02 2.03 -17.28
CA VAL A 142 9.54 1.64 -18.60
C VAL A 142 9.46 2.83 -19.56
N ASP A 143 10.56 3.11 -20.27
CA ASP A 143 10.68 4.16 -21.28
C ASP A 143 11.69 3.79 -22.38
N ASP A 144 11.99 4.75 -23.26
CA ASP A 144 12.88 4.55 -24.40
C ASP A 144 14.36 4.47 -24.07
N THR A 145 14.74 4.65 -22.80
CA THR A 145 16.13 4.41 -22.37
C THR A 145 16.40 2.93 -22.14
N VAL A 146 15.40 2.06 -22.25
CA VAL A 146 15.54 0.60 -22.09
C VAL A 146 15.94 -0.04 -23.43
N GLU A 147 17.09 -0.70 -23.43
CA GLU A 147 17.61 -1.51 -24.54
C GLU A 147 16.88 -2.86 -24.60
N ARG A 148 16.64 -3.48 -23.45
CA ARG A 148 15.89 -4.74 -23.35
C ARG A 148 15.47 -5.03 -21.91
N MET A 149 14.46 -5.88 -21.79
CA MET A 149 14.10 -6.52 -20.53
C MET A 149 14.54 -7.98 -20.53
N GLU A 150 15.21 -8.43 -19.48
CA GLU A 150 15.56 -9.84 -19.20
C GLU A 150 14.79 -10.31 -17.98
N VAL A 151 14.04 -11.41 -18.09
CA VAL A 151 13.23 -11.96 -17.01
C VAL A 151 13.63 -13.39 -16.71
N LEU A 152 14.18 -13.59 -15.54
CA LEU A 152 14.57 -14.90 -15.00
C LEU A 152 13.48 -15.40 -14.07
N ARG A 153 12.89 -16.54 -14.41
CA ARG A 153 11.90 -17.22 -13.57
C ARG A 153 12.65 -18.23 -12.71
N GLY A 154 12.87 -17.89 -11.44
CA GLY A 154 13.84 -18.53 -10.57
C GLY A 154 15.26 -18.39 -11.10
N GLY A 155 16.06 -19.45 -10.96
CA GLY A 155 17.44 -19.50 -11.46
C GLY A 155 18.46 -18.97 -10.46
N SER A 156 19.63 -18.60 -10.97
CA SER A 156 20.82 -18.28 -10.17
C SER A 156 20.95 -16.81 -9.77
N SER A 157 20.00 -15.94 -10.12
CA SER A 157 20.07 -14.52 -9.75
C SER A 157 20.32 -14.27 -8.24
N PRO A 158 19.63 -14.98 -7.31
CA PRO A 158 19.90 -14.84 -5.87
C PRO A 158 21.31 -15.25 -5.41
N ILE A 159 22.09 -15.92 -6.26
CA ILE A 159 23.50 -16.26 -5.99
C ILE A 159 24.40 -15.03 -6.21
N PHE A 160 24.07 -14.21 -7.22
CA PHE A 160 24.89 -13.08 -7.67
C PHE A 160 24.37 -11.73 -7.20
N SER A 161 23.21 -11.71 -6.54
CA SER A 161 22.47 -10.50 -6.22
C SER A 161 21.56 -10.72 -5.03
N ASN A 162 21.27 -9.66 -4.26
CA ASN A 162 20.33 -9.68 -3.13
C ASN A 162 18.86 -9.67 -3.59
N GLY A 163 18.51 -10.58 -4.51
CA GLY A 163 17.17 -10.73 -5.08
C GLY A 163 16.32 -11.81 -4.42
N GLN A 164 15.07 -11.89 -4.85
CA GLN A 164 14.08 -12.86 -4.42
C GLN A 164 14.14 -14.13 -5.28
N PRO A 165 13.76 -15.31 -4.73
CA PRO A 165 13.90 -16.59 -5.42
C PRO A 165 12.89 -16.80 -6.57
N GLY A 166 11.87 -15.95 -6.68
CA GLY A 166 10.76 -16.14 -7.60
C GLY A 166 11.03 -15.67 -9.02
N LEU A 167 11.23 -14.36 -9.16
CA LEU A 167 11.36 -13.68 -10.43
C LEU A 167 12.41 -12.58 -10.30
N THR A 168 13.37 -12.53 -11.21
CA THR A 168 14.23 -11.37 -11.40
C THR A 168 13.89 -10.75 -12.75
N VAL A 169 13.50 -9.47 -12.73
CA VAL A 169 13.25 -8.65 -13.91
C VAL A 169 14.36 -7.63 -13.98
N ASN A 170 15.20 -7.71 -15.00
CA ASN A 170 16.33 -6.80 -15.19
C ASN A 170 16.11 -5.96 -16.45
N PHE A 171 16.11 -4.65 -16.28
CA PHE A 171 16.06 -3.69 -17.38
C PHE A 171 17.50 -3.27 -17.71
N ILE A 172 17.90 -3.50 -18.96
CA ILE A 172 19.20 -3.09 -19.47
C ILE A 172 19.01 -1.75 -20.18
N GLN A 173 19.83 -0.76 -19.83
CA GLN A 173 19.75 0.57 -20.41
C GLN A 173 20.48 0.65 -21.75
N LYS A 174 19.97 1.49 -22.65
CA LYS A 174 20.69 1.91 -23.86
C LYS A 174 21.92 2.72 -23.47
N LYS A 175 23.09 2.29 -23.94
CA LYS A 175 24.37 3.02 -23.78
C LYS A 175 24.74 3.71 -25.08
N GLY A 176 25.51 4.80 -25.00
CA GLY A 176 25.99 5.48 -26.21
C GLY A 176 26.84 4.58 -27.09
N GLN A 177 26.79 4.82 -28.40
CA GLN A 177 27.52 4.11 -29.45
C GLN A 177 28.32 5.09 -30.31
N ASP A 178 29.13 4.58 -31.23
CA ASP A 178 29.90 5.42 -32.17
C ASP A 178 29.00 6.20 -33.12
N GLU A 179 27.90 5.57 -33.55
CA GLU A 179 26.86 6.25 -34.32
C GLU A 179 25.88 6.92 -33.36
N PRO A 180 25.68 8.25 -33.46
CA PRO A 180 24.67 8.93 -32.67
C PRO A 180 23.26 8.38 -32.93
N GLU A 181 22.50 8.16 -31.87
CA GLU A 181 21.09 7.75 -31.94
C GLU A 181 20.22 8.80 -31.25
N GLY A 182 18.99 8.97 -31.73
CA GLY A 182 18.00 9.77 -31.03
C GLY A 182 16.59 9.41 -31.44
N SER A 183 15.66 9.55 -30.49
CA SER A 183 14.23 9.37 -30.73
C SER A 183 13.42 10.42 -30.00
N VAL A 184 12.29 10.78 -30.61
CA VAL A 184 11.20 11.51 -29.95
C VAL A 184 9.92 10.74 -30.26
N ARG A 185 9.18 10.36 -29.23
CA ARG A 185 7.90 9.68 -29.36
C ARG A 185 6.81 10.47 -28.67
N LEU A 186 5.69 10.64 -29.36
CA LEU A 186 4.48 11.24 -28.82
C LEU A 186 3.38 10.17 -28.78
N THR A 187 2.75 10.03 -27.62
CA THR A 187 1.67 9.08 -27.38
C THR A 187 0.43 9.82 -26.92
N GLY A 188 -0.69 9.58 -27.60
CA GLY A 188 -2.01 10.07 -27.24
C GLY A 188 -3.01 8.93 -27.16
N GLY A 189 -4.02 9.03 -26.30
CA GLY A 189 -5.03 7.99 -26.14
C GLY A 189 -6.27 8.43 -25.36
N ASN A 190 -7.08 7.46 -24.97
CA ASN A 190 -8.24 7.69 -24.11
C ASN A 190 -7.81 8.22 -22.72
N ASN A 191 -8.77 8.71 -21.92
CA ASN A 191 -8.53 9.21 -20.56
C ASN A 191 -7.52 10.37 -20.54
N ASP A 192 -7.60 11.25 -21.54
CA ASP A 192 -6.72 12.40 -21.71
C ASP A 192 -5.22 12.05 -21.70
N LEU A 193 -4.85 10.83 -22.12
CA LEU A 193 -3.45 10.40 -22.15
C LEU A 193 -2.61 11.27 -23.08
N ARG A 194 -1.55 11.86 -22.50
CA ARG A 194 -0.51 12.60 -23.21
C ARG A 194 0.83 12.16 -22.64
N ARG A 195 1.68 11.58 -23.49
CA ARG A 195 3.04 11.18 -23.11
C ARG A 195 4.03 11.58 -24.18
N ILE A 196 5.19 12.05 -23.74
CA ILE A 196 6.36 12.29 -24.57
C ILE A 196 7.52 11.45 -24.03
N ASP A 197 8.18 10.70 -24.89
CA ASP A 197 9.47 10.07 -24.62
C ASP A 197 10.54 10.74 -25.50
N VAL A 198 11.71 10.99 -24.92
CA VAL A 198 12.87 11.53 -25.62
C VAL A 198 14.10 10.70 -25.29
N PHE A 199 14.94 10.47 -26.29
CA PHE A 199 16.21 9.78 -26.11
C PHE A 199 17.25 10.37 -27.05
N ASN A 200 18.49 10.46 -26.58
CA ASN A 200 19.63 10.85 -27.39
C ASN A 200 20.90 10.20 -26.83
N SER A 201 21.76 9.71 -27.72
CA SER A 201 23.03 9.10 -27.35
C SER A 201 24.09 9.35 -28.42
N GLY A 202 25.36 9.17 -28.06
CA GLY A 202 26.44 9.25 -29.02
C GLY A 202 27.83 9.30 -28.38
N PRO A 203 28.88 9.47 -29.20
CA PRO A 203 30.25 9.60 -28.74
C PRO A 203 30.54 11.02 -28.24
N MET A 204 31.38 11.13 -27.21
CA MET A 204 32.00 12.38 -26.74
C MET A 204 33.48 12.48 -27.14
N GLY A 205 33.99 11.47 -27.84
CA GLY A 205 35.40 11.36 -28.23
C GLY A 205 36.26 10.66 -27.20
N ASN A 206 37.45 10.23 -27.64
CA ASN A 206 38.40 9.46 -26.84
C ASN A 206 37.83 8.17 -26.23
N GLY A 207 36.81 7.54 -26.83
CA GLY A 207 36.15 6.34 -26.28
C GLY A 207 35.17 6.62 -25.13
N TRP A 208 34.81 7.89 -24.89
CA TRP A 208 33.68 8.24 -24.02
C TRP A 208 32.38 8.30 -24.82
N TYR A 209 31.30 7.85 -24.20
CA TYR A 209 29.95 7.80 -24.77
C TYR A 209 28.93 8.27 -23.73
N TYR A 210 27.86 8.91 -24.20
CA TYR A 210 26.73 9.30 -23.36
C TYR A 210 25.43 8.70 -23.89
N SER A 211 24.46 8.53 -23.01
CA SER A 211 23.05 8.52 -23.37
C SER A 211 22.26 9.34 -22.36
N VAL A 212 21.23 10.02 -22.83
CA VAL A 212 20.27 10.77 -22.00
C VAL A 212 18.89 10.53 -22.56
N GLY A 213 17.89 10.44 -21.68
CA GLY A 213 16.52 10.27 -22.12
C GLY A 213 15.56 10.15 -20.97
N GLY A 214 14.29 9.98 -21.28
CA GLY A 214 13.25 9.94 -20.28
C GLY A 214 11.88 10.12 -20.89
N PHE A 215 10.88 10.22 -20.03
CA PHE A 215 9.52 10.51 -20.44
C PHE A 215 8.83 11.45 -19.46
N PHE A 216 7.77 12.08 -19.95
CA PHE A 216 6.76 12.75 -19.13
C PHE A 216 5.38 12.32 -19.60
N ARG A 217 4.47 12.07 -18.65
CA ARG A 217 3.11 11.61 -18.88
C ARG A 217 2.13 12.38 -18.01
N GLU A 218 0.97 12.68 -18.58
CA GLU A 218 -0.24 13.10 -17.87
C GLU A 218 -1.44 12.31 -18.42
N THR A 219 -2.28 11.76 -17.55
CA THR A 219 -3.55 11.11 -17.90
C THR A 219 -4.50 11.12 -16.70
N ASP A 220 -5.80 11.07 -16.98
CA ASP A 220 -6.83 10.90 -15.95
C ASP A 220 -6.89 9.45 -15.43
N GLY A 221 -6.03 8.56 -15.93
CA GLY A 221 -5.93 7.18 -15.48
C GLY A 221 -7.08 6.30 -15.99
N VAL A 222 -7.11 5.04 -15.54
CA VAL A 222 -8.06 4.04 -16.08
C VAL A 222 -9.52 4.28 -15.68
N ARG A 223 -9.77 5.12 -14.67
CA ARG A 223 -11.11 5.55 -14.23
C ARG A 223 -11.06 7.04 -13.93
N ASP A 224 -12.00 7.80 -14.48
CA ASP A 224 -12.05 9.27 -14.39
C ASP A 224 -12.29 9.75 -12.95
N PRO A 225 -11.29 10.36 -12.28
CA PRO A 225 -11.44 10.95 -10.95
C PRO A 225 -11.72 12.45 -11.01
N GLN A 226 -12.00 13.00 -12.20
CA GLN A 226 -12.28 14.40 -12.50
C GLN A 226 -11.07 15.35 -12.31
N PHE A 227 -9.86 14.79 -12.26
CA PHE A 227 -8.56 15.45 -12.24
C PHE A 227 -7.49 14.52 -12.82
N SER A 228 -6.32 15.07 -13.20
CA SER A 228 -5.22 14.26 -13.71
C SER A 228 -4.67 13.34 -12.62
N ALA A 229 -4.88 12.05 -12.81
CA ALA A 229 -4.69 11.00 -11.82
C ALA A 229 -3.26 10.48 -11.82
N ASP A 230 -2.69 10.37 -13.02
CA ASP A 230 -1.34 9.90 -13.24
C ASP A 230 -0.53 11.01 -13.89
N LYS A 231 0.50 11.48 -13.18
CA LYS A 231 1.30 12.62 -13.58
C LYS A 231 2.74 12.47 -13.12
N GLY A 232 3.64 12.65 -14.07
CA GLY A 232 5.07 12.73 -13.80
C GLY A 232 5.89 12.06 -14.88
N GLY A 233 7.12 11.72 -14.52
CA GLY A 233 8.09 11.27 -15.50
C GLY A 233 9.37 10.76 -14.86
N GLN A 234 10.30 10.42 -15.74
CA GLN A 234 11.65 10.08 -15.34
C GLN A 234 12.66 10.62 -16.32
N PHE A 235 13.88 10.81 -15.83
CA PHE A 235 15.04 11.18 -16.61
C PHE A 235 16.20 10.25 -16.25
N SER A 236 16.88 9.74 -17.25
CA SER A 236 18.07 8.88 -17.11
C SER A 236 19.22 9.45 -17.91
N ALA A 237 20.42 9.30 -17.37
CA ALA A 237 21.66 9.59 -18.05
C ALA A 237 22.66 8.44 -17.82
N THR A 238 23.41 8.08 -18.85
CA THR A 238 24.54 7.17 -18.76
C THR A 238 25.80 7.83 -19.30
N LEU A 239 26.92 7.48 -18.69
CA LEU A 239 28.26 7.89 -19.10
C LEU A 239 29.14 6.65 -19.11
N SER A 240 29.62 6.26 -20.29
CA SER A 240 30.42 5.06 -20.48
C SER A 240 31.77 5.40 -21.08
N LYS A 241 32.80 4.70 -20.63
CA LYS A 241 34.15 4.72 -21.17
C LYS A 241 34.51 3.32 -21.63
N ARG A 242 34.87 3.18 -22.89
CA ARG A 242 35.28 1.91 -23.48
C ARG A 242 36.76 1.91 -23.86
N TRP A 243 37.38 0.77 -23.64
CA TRP A 243 38.73 0.41 -24.05
C TRP A 243 38.69 -0.98 -24.70
N ASP A 244 39.77 -1.36 -25.38
CA ASP A 244 39.90 -2.71 -25.94
C ASP A 244 39.81 -3.80 -24.85
N SER A 245 40.20 -3.47 -23.61
CA SER A 245 40.23 -4.39 -22.47
C SER A 245 38.97 -4.36 -21.60
N GLY A 246 37.99 -3.49 -21.88
CA GLY A 246 36.80 -3.40 -21.03
C GLY A 246 36.00 -2.10 -21.11
N GLU A 247 35.02 -1.99 -20.23
CA GLU A 247 34.10 -0.87 -20.14
C GLU A 247 33.87 -0.47 -18.67
N LEU A 248 33.86 0.83 -18.42
CA LEU A 248 33.36 1.44 -17.19
C LEU A 248 32.14 2.28 -17.54
N SER A 249 31.03 2.07 -16.83
CA SER A 249 29.79 2.83 -17.01
C SER A 249 29.29 3.36 -15.69
N PHE A 250 28.74 4.57 -15.72
CA PHE A 250 27.95 5.15 -14.65
C PHE A 250 26.58 5.53 -15.18
N TYR A 251 25.57 5.46 -14.33
CA TYR A 251 24.24 5.93 -14.65
C TYR A 251 23.61 6.68 -13.47
N ALA A 252 22.75 7.63 -13.81
CA ALA A 252 21.89 8.33 -12.87
C ALA A 252 20.47 8.35 -13.42
N ARG A 253 19.48 8.12 -12.56
CA ARG A 253 18.06 8.17 -12.89
C ARG A 253 17.30 8.91 -11.80
N HIS A 254 16.51 9.90 -12.20
CA HIS A 254 15.55 10.57 -11.34
C HIS A 254 14.14 10.22 -11.82
N THR A 255 13.28 9.79 -10.93
CA THR A 255 11.86 9.51 -11.21
C THR A 255 11.01 10.28 -10.22
N ASP A 256 10.11 11.11 -10.76
CA ASP A 256 9.06 11.82 -10.01
C ASP A 256 7.74 11.56 -10.73
N ASP A 257 7.04 10.49 -10.32
CA ASP A 257 5.83 10.00 -10.98
C ASP A 257 4.81 9.53 -9.95
N ASN A 258 3.65 10.18 -9.97
CA ASN A 258 2.51 9.90 -9.12
C ASN A 258 1.39 9.27 -9.93
N ASN A 259 0.69 8.30 -9.33
CA ASN A 259 -0.40 7.56 -9.95
C ASN A 259 -1.59 7.49 -9.01
N ALA A 260 -2.81 7.50 -9.55
CA ALA A 260 -3.95 7.12 -8.74
C ALA A 260 -3.82 5.65 -8.30
N PHE A 261 -4.17 5.39 -7.05
CA PHE A 261 -4.28 4.03 -6.53
C PHE A 261 -5.76 3.63 -6.45
N TYR A 262 -6.17 2.73 -7.33
CA TYR A 262 -7.54 2.26 -7.38
C TYR A 262 -7.75 1.09 -6.43
N THR A 263 -8.78 1.19 -5.59
CA THR A 263 -9.19 0.13 -4.67
C THR A 263 -10.47 -0.55 -5.15
N ALA A 264 -10.96 -1.52 -4.38
CA ALA A 264 -12.21 -2.19 -4.69
C ALA A 264 -13.36 -1.17 -4.83
N ILE A 265 -14.36 -1.53 -5.61
CA ILE A 265 -15.55 -0.72 -5.86
C ILE A 265 -16.76 -1.48 -5.32
N PRO A 266 -17.67 -0.82 -4.58
CA PRO A 266 -18.80 -1.50 -3.98
C PRO A 266 -19.75 -2.06 -5.04
N LEU A 267 -20.16 -3.31 -4.85
CA LEU A 267 -21.17 -4.00 -5.64
C LEU A 267 -22.36 -4.36 -4.76
N LEU A 268 -23.56 -4.35 -5.33
CA LEU A 268 -24.72 -4.95 -4.71
C LEU A 268 -24.71 -6.46 -4.98
N SER A 269 -24.72 -7.24 -3.90
CA SER A 269 -24.77 -8.70 -3.94
C SER A 269 -26.15 -9.20 -3.48
N ARG A 270 -26.76 -10.07 -4.28
CA ARG A 270 -28.01 -10.79 -3.95
C ARG A 270 -27.83 -12.28 -4.16
N ASN A 271 -28.77 -13.07 -3.65
CA ASN A 271 -28.77 -14.53 -3.80
C ASN A 271 -27.44 -15.17 -3.38
N ASN A 272 -26.89 -14.75 -2.23
CA ASN A 272 -25.59 -15.21 -1.70
C ASN A 272 -24.41 -15.03 -2.67
N GLY A 273 -24.35 -13.90 -3.38
CA GLY A 273 -23.24 -13.58 -4.30
C GLY A 273 -23.43 -14.04 -5.74
N ASN A 274 -24.52 -14.73 -6.07
CA ASN A 274 -24.79 -15.20 -7.43
C ASN A 274 -25.38 -14.12 -8.34
N ASP A 275 -25.88 -13.02 -7.79
CA ASP A 275 -26.38 -11.88 -8.53
C ASP A 275 -25.66 -10.61 -8.08
N LEU A 276 -24.75 -10.13 -8.94
CA LEU A 276 -23.93 -8.95 -8.70
C LEU A 276 -24.38 -7.82 -9.63
N SER A 277 -24.60 -6.64 -9.06
CA SER A 277 -24.94 -5.43 -9.82
C SER A 277 -24.18 -4.21 -9.30
N SER A 278 -24.05 -3.18 -10.16
CA SER A 278 -23.43 -1.92 -9.76
C SER A 278 -24.19 -1.27 -8.61
N PHE A 279 -23.47 -0.64 -7.69
CA PHE A 279 -24.09 0.22 -6.70
C PHE A 279 -24.75 1.42 -7.40
N PRO A 280 -26.01 1.81 -7.05
CA PRO A 280 -26.67 2.93 -7.72
C PRO A 280 -25.83 4.22 -7.65
N GLY A 281 -25.57 4.83 -8.80
CA GLY A 281 -24.74 6.03 -8.91
C GLY A 281 -23.23 5.79 -9.07
N LEU A 282 -22.76 4.55 -8.95
CA LEU A 282 -21.37 4.17 -9.18
C LEU A 282 -21.29 3.01 -10.18
N ASN A 283 -20.84 3.29 -11.40
CA ASN A 283 -20.69 2.26 -12.42
C ASN A 283 -19.55 1.30 -12.05
N ALA A 284 -19.82 0.00 -11.98
CA ALA A 284 -18.85 -0.99 -11.56
C ALA A 284 -17.66 -1.22 -12.53
N GLN A 285 -17.70 -0.68 -13.74
CA GLN A 285 -16.61 -0.84 -14.71
C GLN A 285 -15.77 0.43 -14.84
N THR A 286 -16.42 1.59 -14.74
CA THR A 286 -15.81 2.89 -15.07
C THR A 286 -15.76 3.86 -13.88
N GLY A 287 -16.55 3.63 -12.84
CA GLY A 287 -16.63 4.50 -11.67
C GLY A 287 -15.45 4.32 -10.71
N THR A 288 -15.11 5.38 -9.99
CA THR A 288 -14.07 5.42 -8.96
C THR A 288 -14.56 6.21 -7.75
N LEU A 289 -14.03 5.90 -6.56
CA LEU A 289 -14.27 6.68 -5.34
C LEU A 289 -13.37 7.92 -5.26
N LEU A 290 -12.35 7.99 -6.12
CA LEU A 290 -11.57 9.19 -6.33
C LEU A 290 -12.45 10.18 -7.11
N GLY A 291 -12.59 11.39 -6.59
CA GLY A 291 -13.43 12.44 -7.18
C GLY A 291 -13.08 13.79 -6.60
N ARG A 292 -13.54 14.89 -7.21
CA ARG A 292 -13.25 16.24 -6.71
C ARG A 292 -13.69 16.45 -5.26
N ASP A 293 -14.80 15.83 -4.87
CA ASP A 293 -15.36 15.92 -3.52
C ASP A 293 -14.46 15.29 -2.46
N PHE A 294 -13.67 14.28 -2.85
CA PHE A 294 -12.75 13.57 -1.96
C PHE A 294 -11.28 13.89 -2.24
N ARG A 295 -10.98 14.82 -3.15
CA ARG A 295 -9.60 15.09 -3.55
C ARG A 295 -8.78 15.61 -2.37
N ASN A 296 -9.32 16.56 -1.61
CA ASN A 296 -8.62 17.13 -0.46
C ASN A 296 -9.26 16.58 0.81
N VAL A 297 -8.52 15.75 1.55
CA VAL A 297 -8.99 15.12 2.78
C VAL A 297 -8.24 15.67 3.99
N ASP A 298 -8.98 15.97 5.06
CA ASP A 298 -8.42 16.33 6.36
C ASP A 298 -8.41 15.09 7.26
N LEU A 299 -7.21 14.61 7.60
CA LEU A 299 -6.99 13.42 8.41
C LEU A 299 -6.65 13.81 9.84
N LEU A 300 -7.36 13.26 10.82
CA LEU A 300 -7.01 13.41 12.22
C LEU A 300 -5.80 12.51 12.54
N VAL A 301 -4.68 13.09 12.97
CA VAL A 301 -3.40 12.38 13.17
C VAL A 301 -2.92 12.35 14.62
N GLY A 302 -3.67 12.96 15.55
CA GLY A 302 -3.26 13.04 16.95
C GLY A 302 -4.42 13.12 17.94
N PRO A 303 -4.18 12.77 19.21
CA PRO A 303 -5.21 12.74 20.26
C PRO A 303 -5.78 14.13 20.60
N ASN A 304 -5.10 15.20 20.18
CA ASN A 304 -5.44 16.59 20.49
C ASN A 304 -6.21 17.31 19.38
N GLY A 305 -6.80 16.57 18.43
CA GLY A 305 -7.50 17.20 17.30
C GLY A 305 -6.57 17.69 16.19
N GLU A 306 -5.31 17.21 16.15
CA GLU A 306 -4.37 17.56 15.08
C GLU A 306 -4.85 17.01 13.75
N THR A 307 -4.94 17.87 12.74
CA THR A 307 -5.36 17.50 11.38
C THR A 307 -4.22 17.67 10.40
N VAL A 308 -4.16 16.75 9.43
CA VAL A 308 -3.25 16.78 8.31
C VAL A 308 -4.05 16.71 7.02
N GLN A 309 -3.88 17.73 6.19
CA GLN A 309 -4.49 17.77 4.86
C GLN A 309 -3.68 16.92 3.87
N ARG A 310 -4.38 16.20 2.99
CA ARG A 310 -3.80 15.42 1.89
C ARG A 310 -4.56 15.65 0.60
N ASP A 311 -3.83 15.80 -0.51
CA ASP A 311 -4.38 15.78 -1.87
C ASP A 311 -4.26 14.35 -2.42
N LEU A 312 -5.39 13.71 -2.72
CA LEU A 312 -5.43 12.38 -3.31
C LEU A 312 -4.99 12.35 -4.77
N ALA A 313 -4.86 13.52 -5.44
CA ALA A 313 -4.21 13.59 -6.75
C ALA A 313 -2.70 13.31 -6.67
N ASP A 314 -2.07 13.45 -5.49
CA ASP A 314 -0.69 13.00 -5.29
C ASP A 314 -0.60 11.46 -5.26
N GLY A 315 -1.72 10.79 -4.96
CA GLY A 315 -1.89 9.35 -5.15
C GLY A 315 -0.79 8.48 -4.53
N ARG A 316 -0.43 7.41 -5.25
CA ARG A 316 0.66 6.49 -4.96
C ARG A 316 1.74 6.63 -6.02
N GLY A 317 2.95 6.96 -5.60
CA GLY A 317 4.02 7.31 -6.52
C GLY A 317 5.41 7.18 -5.92
N VAL A 318 6.40 7.62 -6.68
CA VAL A 318 7.80 7.67 -6.24
C VAL A 318 8.41 9.01 -6.63
N ASN A 319 9.21 9.56 -5.71
CA ASN A 319 10.19 10.60 -5.97
C ASN A 319 11.55 10.06 -5.51
N ILE A 320 12.31 9.51 -6.46
CA ILE A 320 13.49 8.69 -6.19
C ILE A 320 14.65 9.03 -7.13
N ASP A 321 15.85 8.94 -6.59
CA ASP A 321 17.11 9.03 -7.30
C ASP A 321 17.82 7.67 -7.22
N VAL A 322 18.31 7.19 -8.36
CA VAL A 322 19.15 5.99 -8.46
C VAL A 322 20.45 6.37 -9.14
N PHE A 323 21.57 6.15 -8.45
CA PHE A 323 22.90 6.27 -9.02
C PHE A 323 23.57 4.90 -9.01
N GLY A 324 24.22 4.52 -10.10
CA GLY A 324 24.93 3.25 -10.16
C GLY A 324 26.06 3.23 -11.16
N GLY A 325 26.75 2.10 -11.19
CA GLY A 325 27.85 1.88 -12.10
C GLY A 325 28.14 0.41 -12.33
N GLU A 326 28.85 0.16 -13.42
CA GLU A 326 29.26 -1.15 -13.87
C GLU A 326 30.70 -1.07 -14.38
N LEU A 327 31.56 -1.95 -13.89
CA LEU A 327 32.90 -2.20 -14.42
C LEU A 327 32.93 -3.61 -15.00
N ASN A 328 33.32 -3.72 -16.26
CA ASN A 328 33.60 -4.99 -16.92
C ASN A 328 35.02 -4.93 -17.49
N TRP A 329 35.88 -5.86 -17.09
CA TRP A 329 37.30 -5.79 -17.44
C TRP A 329 37.90 -7.15 -17.75
N GLU A 330 38.80 -7.18 -18.73
CA GLU A 330 39.59 -8.35 -19.11
C GLU A 330 41.03 -8.22 -18.59
N ILE A 331 41.52 -9.27 -17.92
CA ILE A 331 42.89 -9.37 -17.40
C ILE A 331 43.46 -10.73 -17.80
N GLY A 332 44.11 -10.78 -18.97
CA GLY A 332 44.56 -12.05 -19.56
C GLY A 332 43.36 -12.98 -19.79
N ASP A 333 43.39 -14.17 -19.20
CA ASP A 333 42.29 -15.14 -19.29
C ASP A 333 41.14 -14.89 -18.28
N TRP A 334 41.29 -13.88 -17.41
CA TRP A 334 40.30 -13.55 -16.39
C TRP A 334 39.37 -12.44 -16.81
N THR A 335 38.12 -12.54 -16.36
CA THR A 335 37.10 -11.49 -16.46
C THR A 335 36.73 -11.00 -15.08
N ILE A 336 36.74 -9.68 -14.86
CA ILE A 336 36.25 -9.04 -13.65
C ILE A 336 34.98 -8.27 -14.00
N ALA A 337 33.97 -8.39 -13.14
CA ALA A 337 32.75 -7.61 -13.24
C ALA A 337 32.32 -7.13 -11.86
N ASP A 338 32.00 -5.85 -11.76
CA ASP A 338 31.47 -5.23 -10.56
C ASP A 338 30.30 -4.33 -10.91
N ARG A 339 29.25 -4.38 -10.10
CA ARG A 339 28.02 -3.62 -10.28
C ARG A 339 27.55 -3.11 -8.94
N PHE A 340 27.21 -1.82 -8.89
CA PHE A 340 26.66 -1.21 -7.68
C PHE A 340 25.57 -0.21 -8.05
N ASN A 341 24.65 0.01 -7.12
CA ASN A 341 23.75 1.13 -7.16
C ASN A 341 23.43 1.62 -5.74
N VAL A 342 22.93 2.84 -5.67
CA VAL A 342 22.42 3.49 -4.48
C VAL A 342 21.11 4.16 -4.86
N MET A 343 20.08 3.93 -4.06
CA MET A 343 18.75 4.51 -4.24
C MET A 343 18.39 5.35 -3.01
N SER A 344 17.81 6.53 -3.23
CA SER A 344 17.27 7.39 -2.17
C SER A 344 16.00 8.07 -2.63
N GLY A 345 15.06 8.33 -1.72
CA GLY A 345 13.85 9.07 -2.03
C GLY A 345 12.67 8.71 -1.16
N SER A 346 11.47 8.97 -1.66
CA SER A 346 10.19 8.67 -0.99
C SER A 346 9.23 7.96 -1.94
N ALA A 347 8.42 7.05 -1.38
CA ALA A 347 7.36 6.35 -2.09
C ALA A 347 6.04 6.43 -1.30
N PRO A 348 5.38 7.60 -1.25
CA PRO A 348 4.15 7.76 -0.50
C PRO A 348 2.99 7.00 -1.14
N THR A 349 2.04 6.59 -0.29
CA THR A 349 0.74 6.06 -0.72
C THR A 349 -0.35 6.92 -0.09
N TYR A 350 -1.01 7.74 -0.90
CA TYR A 350 -2.21 8.48 -0.54
C TYR A 350 -3.39 7.87 -1.29
N ALA A 351 -4.24 7.16 -0.57
CA ALA A 351 -5.34 6.43 -1.18
C ALA A 351 -6.55 6.29 -0.25
N LEU A 352 -7.72 6.12 -0.86
CA LEU A 352 -8.94 5.72 -0.16
C LEU A 352 -9.09 4.20 -0.27
N PHE A 353 -9.10 3.55 0.89
CA PHE A 353 -9.43 2.14 0.99
C PHE A 353 -10.93 1.99 1.25
N THR A 354 -11.58 1.08 0.53
CA THR A 354 -12.95 0.69 0.83
C THR A 354 -13.02 -0.02 2.16
N GLY A 355 -13.80 0.55 3.08
CA GLY A 355 -14.16 -0.07 4.35
C GLY A 355 -15.47 -0.84 4.27
N ASP A 356 -16.29 -0.70 5.32
CA ASP A 356 -17.57 -1.40 5.45
C ASP A 356 -18.54 -1.14 4.29
N ALA A 357 -19.48 -2.07 4.11
CA ALA A 357 -20.53 -1.94 3.10
C ALA A 357 -21.34 -0.65 3.34
N PRO A 358 -21.66 0.12 2.29
CA PRO A 358 -22.45 1.33 2.43
C PRO A 358 -23.84 1.01 3.00
N GLN A 359 -24.21 1.69 4.08
CA GLN A 359 -25.53 1.59 4.69
C GLN A 359 -26.46 2.70 4.21
N ARG A 360 -27.78 2.46 4.18
CA ARG A 360 -28.73 3.54 3.86
C ARG A 360 -28.71 4.56 4.99
N LEU A 361 -28.82 5.84 4.65
CA LEU A 361 -28.97 6.90 5.65
C LEU A 361 -30.19 6.63 6.55
N SER A 362 -31.27 6.06 6.02
CA SER A 362 -32.43 5.66 6.81
C SER A 362 -32.10 4.58 7.85
N ASP A 363 -31.24 3.63 7.51
CA ASP A 363 -30.87 2.52 8.40
C ASP A 363 -29.89 3.00 9.46
N PHE A 364 -28.95 3.87 9.05
CA PHE A 364 -28.06 4.61 9.96
C PHE A 364 -28.87 5.46 10.95
N ILE A 365 -29.83 6.26 10.45
CA ILE A 365 -30.74 7.09 11.26
C ILE A 365 -31.63 6.23 12.15
N ALA A 366 -32.22 5.17 11.62
CA ALA A 366 -33.07 4.25 12.37
C ALA A 366 -32.29 3.49 13.46
N GLY A 367 -30.96 3.46 13.39
CA GLY A 367 -30.12 3.03 14.51
C GLY A 367 -30.23 3.96 15.71
N TYR A 368 -30.35 5.28 15.53
CA TYR A 368 -30.36 6.27 16.60
C TYR A 368 -31.74 6.39 17.30
N GLY A 369 -31.75 6.40 18.63
CA GLY A 369 -32.99 6.58 19.40
C GLY A 369 -34.01 5.45 19.25
N SER A 370 -33.57 4.28 18.78
CA SER A 370 -34.47 3.18 18.43
C SER A 370 -34.91 2.37 19.64
N THR A 371 -36.10 1.77 19.58
CA THR A 371 -36.54 0.78 20.57
C THR A 371 -36.58 -0.60 19.93
N GLN A 372 -35.76 -1.52 20.42
CA GLN A 372 -35.69 -2.90 19.94
C GLN A 372 -36.12 -3.86 21.06
N THR A 373 -36.98 -4.82 20.74
CA THR A 373 -37.40 -5.87 21.67
C THR A 373 -37.30 -7.23 21.00
N SER A 374 -36.61 -8.18 21.63
CA SER A 374 -36.42 -9.53 21.11
C SER A 374 -36.70 -10.62 22.14
N GLY A 375 -36.70 -11.87 21.66
CA GLY A 375 -36.79 -13.08 22.49
C GLY A 375 -35.47 -13.40 23.21
N GLY A 376 -35.29 -14.68 23.55
CA GLY A 376 -33.99 -15.17 24.01
C GLY A 376 -33.05 -15.43 22.82
N ASP A 377 -31.78 -15.67 23.11
CA ASP A 377 -30.78 -16.09 22.12
C ASP A 377 -30.75 -15.15 20.89
N SER A 378 -30.82 -13.85 21.15
CA SER A 378 -30.97 -12.80 20.13
C SER A 378 -29.76 -11.88 20.10
N SER A 379 -29.43 -11.35 18.91
CA SER A 379 -28.44 -10.28 18.75
C SER A 379 -29.13 -8.98 18.34
N LEU A 380 -28.90 -7.92 19.10
CA LEU A 380 -29.46 -6.58 18.88
C LEU A 380 -28.32 -5.57 18.70
N THR A 381 -28.38 -4.77 17.64
CA THR A 381 -27.44 -3.65 17.42
C THR A 381 -28.21 -2.36 17.17
N ALA A 382 -27.87 -1.30 17.92
CA ALA A 382 -28.50 0.00 17.82
C ALA A 382 -27.47 1.15 17.98
N GLY A 383 -27.83 2.33 17.49
CA GLY A 383 -27.05 3.57 17.62
C GLY A 383 -27.25 4.29 18.96
N TYR A 384 -26.77 5.53 19.06
CA TYR A 384 -26.86 6.36 20.28
C TYR A 384 -28.30 6.61 20.74
N GLY A 385 -28.52 6.66 22.06
CA GLY A 385 -29.80 7.01 22.68
C GLY A 385 -30.88 5.94 22.56
N SER A 386 -30.50 4.70 22.24
CA SER A 386 -31.46 3.62 21.94
C SER A 386 -31.87 2.84 23.19
N THR A 387 -33.02 2.17 23.12
CA THR A 387 -33.52 1.24 24.14
C THR A 387 -33.59 -0.17 23.58
N GLN A 388 -32.84 -1.10 24.17
CA GLN A 388 -32.84 -2.51 23.78
C GLN A 388 -33.38 -3.37 24.93
N THR A 389 -34.24 -4.33 24.61
CA THR A 389 -34.76 -5.32 25.56
C THR A 389 -34.72 -6.71 24.95
N ALA A 390 -34.02 -7.64 25.58
CA ALA A 390 -34.00 -9.04 25.18
C ALA A 390 -34.18 -9.97 26.38
N ARG A 391 -34.41 -11.27 26.12
CA ARG A 391 -34.46 -12.28 27.18
C ARG A 391 -33.09 -12.92 27.37
N LYS A 392 -33.07 -14.11 27.97
CA LYS A 392 -31.86 -14.89 28.29
C LYS A 392 -30.99 -15.11 27.03
N GLY A 393 -29.68 -15.19 27.18
CA GLY A 393 -28.78 -15.67 26.11
C GLY A 393 -28.51 -14.64 25.02
N SER A 394 -28.71 -13.34 25.27
CA SER A 394 -28.73 -12.33 24.21
C SER A 394 -27.52 -11.42 24.22
N ASP A 395 -27.12 -10.97 23.03
CA ASP A 395 -26.01 -10.04 22.79
C ASP A 395 -26.55 -8.68 22.35
N LEU A 396 -26.36 -7.65 23.17
CA LEU A 396 -26.85 -6.29 22.93
C LEU A 396 -25.68 -5.35 22.73
N THR A 397 -25.58 -4.73 21.56
CA THR A 397 -24.61 -3.67 21.28
C THR A 397 -25.35 -2.36 21.00
N ALA A 398 -25.01 -1.30 21.74
CA ALA A 398 -25.64 0.01 21.59
C ALA A 398 -24.64 1.18 21.60
N GLY A 399 -25.01 2.31 21.00
CA GLY A 399 -24.22 3.55 21.05
C GLY A 399 -24.26 4.22 22.44
N TYR A 400 -23.67 5.42 22.55
CA TYR A 400 -23.64 6.18 23.80
C TYR A 400 -25.06 6.55 24.29
N GLY A 401 -25.24 6.86 25.58
CA GLY A 401 -26.52 7.31 26.14
C GLY A 401 -27.67 6.30 26.02
N SER A 402 -27.39 5.02 25.81
CA SER A 402 -28.40 4.00 25.51
C SER A 402 -28.84 3.25 26.77
N THR A 403 -30.02 2.62 26.72
CA THR A 403 -30.54 1.74 27.77
C THR A 403 -30.64 0.31 27.23
N ALA A 404 -29.94 -0.64 27.85
CA ALA A 404 -29.96 -2.04 27.45
C ALA A 404 -30.42 -2.92 28.61
N THR A 405 -31.42 -3.77 28.38
CA THR A 405 -31.92 -4.74 29.37
C THR A 405 -31.93 -6.14 28.77
N ALA A 406 -31.28 -7.11 29.42
CA ALA A 406 -31.29 -8.50 29.00
C ALA A 406 -31.58 -9.48 30.16
N GLY A 407 -31.84 -10.74 29.81
CA GLY A 407 -31.98 -11.82 30.77
C GLY A 407 -30.64 -12.28 31.36
N ALA A 408 -30.61 -13.48 31.94
CA ALA A 408 -29.37 -14.13 32.36
C ALA A 408 -28.54 -14.58 31.14
N ASP A 409 -27.28 -14.96 31.37
CA ASP A 409 -26.37 -15.50 30.35
C ASP A 409 -26.24 -14.56 29.13
N SER A 410 -26.16 -13.24 29.34
CA SER A 410 -26.22 -12.23 28.26
C SER A 410 -24.98 -11.33 28.23
N SER A 411 -24.65 -10.81 27.05
CA SER A 411 -23.56 -9.85 26.84
C SER A 411 -24.13 -8.49 26.43
N LEU A 412 -23.77 -7.43 27.15
CA LEU A 412 -24.22 -6.07 26.87
C LEU A 412 -23.01 -5.16 26.68
N ILE A 413 -22.90 -4.50 25.52
CA ILE A 413 -21.86 -3.53 25.19
C ILE A 413 -22.54 -2.20 24.85
N ALA A 414 -22.14 -1.12 25.52
CA ALA A 414 -22.68 0.21 25.26
C ALA A 414 -21.62 1.32 25.36
N GLY A 415 -21.91 2.48 24.76
CA GLY A 415 -21.05 3.66 24.89
C GLY A 415 -21.11 4.32 26.29
N TYR A 416 -20.37 5.42 26.49
CA TYR A 416 -20.49 6.34 27.63
C TYR A 416 -21.92 6.80 27.93
N GLY A 417 -22.20 7.09 29.20
CA GLY A 417 -23.49 7.60 29.68
C GLY A 417 -24.65 6.61 29.55
N SER A 418 -24.35 5.31 29.40
CA SER A 418 -25.39 4.30 29.13
C SER A 418 -25.85 3.61 30.41
N THR A 419 -27.06 3.03 30.36
CA THR A 419 -27.64 2.21 31.43
C THR A 419 -27.77 0.77 30.97
N GLN A 420 -27.15 -0.18 31.67
CA GLN A 420 -27.22 -1.60 31.35
C GLN A 420 -27.81 -2.39 32.53
N THR A 421 -28.74 -3.30 32.24
CA THR A 421 -29.35 -4.20 33.22
C THR A 421 -29.37 -5.63 32.70
N SER A 422 -28.90 -6.60 33.49
CA SER A 422 -28.93 -8.02 33.12
C SER A 422 -29.35 -8.95 34.26
N GLY A 423 -29.57 -10.21 33.91
CA GLY A 423 -29.72 -11.31 34.87
C GLY A 423 -28.40 -11.80 35.44
N ASN A 424 -28.38 -13.06 35.87
CA ASN A 424 -27.17 -13.74 36.38
C ASN A 424 -26.19 -14.03 35.24
N ALA A 425 -24.93 -14.34 35.59
CA ALA A 425 -23.94 -14.89 34.66
C ALA A 425 -23.80 -14.08 33.36
N SER A 426 -23.79 -12.75 33.48
CA SER A 426 -23.79 -11.83 32.34
C SER A 426 -22.53 -11.00 32.28
N SER A 427 -22.17 -10.52 31.09
CA SER A 427 -21.05 -9.60 30.88
C SER A 427 -21.54 -8.25 30.43
N LEU A 428 -21.18 -7.19 31.15
CA LEU A 428 -21.58 -5.81 30.86
C LEU A 428 -20.33 -4.96 30.64
N THR A 429 -20.23 -4.33 29.47
CA THR A 429 -19.17 -3.37 29.15
C THR A 429 -19.77 -2.03 28.76
N ALA A 430 -19.34 -0.95 29.41
CA ALA A 430 -19.78 0.40 29.08
C ALA A 430 -18.67 1.46 29.18
N GLY A 431 -18.85 2.59 28.49
CA GLY A 431 -17.95 3.74 28.58
C GLY A 431 -18.06 4.52 29.90
N TYR A 432 -17.46 5.70 29.97
CA TYR A 432 -17.48 6.57 31.16
C TYR A 432 -18.88 7.06 31.55
N GLY A 433 -19.11 7.36 32.83
CA GLY A 433 -20.37 7.91 33.34
C GLY A 433 -21.57 6.97 33.19
N SER A 434 -21.32 5.66 33.11
CA SER A 434 -22.37 4.66 32.84
C SER A 434 -22.91 4.04 34.13
N THR A 435 -24.11 3.47 34.05
CA THR A 435 -24.73 2.72 35.15
C THR A 435 -24.95 1.27 34.73
N GLN A 436 -24.42 0.33 35.49
CA GLN A 436 -24.55 -1.11 35.24
C GLN A 436 -25.20 -1.80 36.42
N THR A 437 -26.15 -2.69 36.15
CA THR A 437 -26.79 -3.53 37.16
C THR A 437 -26.88 -4.97 36.66
N ALA A 438 -26.26 -5.91 37.35
CA ALA A 438 -26.40 -7.33 37.06
C ALA A 438 -26.71 -8.11 38.33
N ARG A 439 -27.04 -9.40 38.16
CA ARG A 439 -27.25 -10.31 39.29
C ARG A 439 -26.00 -11.19 39.49
N THR A 440 -26.12 -12.25 40.26
CA THR A 440 -25.01 -13.12 40.69
C THR A 440 -24.20 -13.67 39.53
N GLY A 441 -22.89 -13.82 39.71
CA GLY A 441 -22.01 -14.45 38.73
C GLY A 441 -21.63 -13.57 37.54
N SER A 442 -21.73 -12.24 37.65
CA SER A 442 -21.61 -11.35 36.48
C SER A 442 -20.32 -10.54 36.47
N ASP A 443 -19.86 -10.21 35.26
CA ASP A 443 -18.65 -9.42 35.03
C ASP A 443 -19.03 -8.04 34.47
N LEU A 444 -18.69 -7.00 35.22
CA LEU A 444 -19.04 -5.61 34.90
C LEU A 444 -17.76 -4.81 34.68
N THR A 445 -17.58 -4.26 33.48
CA THR A 445 -16.48 -3.36 33.13
C THR A 445 -17.03 -2.00 32.71
N ALA A 446 -16.60 -0.92 33.37
CA ALA A 446 -17.06 0.43 33.06
C ALA A 446 -15.92 1.47 33.04
N GLY A 447 -16.14 2.58 32.34
CA GLY A 447 -15.20 3.72 32.34
C GLY A 447 -15.21 4.52 33.65
N TYR A 448 -14.51 5.65 33.69
CA TYR A 448 -14.46 6.55 34.86
C TYR A 448 -15.83 7.15 35.21
N GLY A 449 -16.06 7.50 36.48
CA GLY A 449 -17.29 8.13 36.95
C GLY A 449 -18.53 7.24 36.84
N SER A 450 -18.36 5.93 36.80
CA SER A 450 -19.46 4.98 36.56
C SER A 450 -20.02 4.40 37.86
N THR A 451 -21.24 3.90 37.80
CA THR A 451 -21.90 3.19 38.92
C THR A 451 -22.18 1.74 38.52
N SER A 452 -21.59 0.77 39.22
CA SER A 452 -21.77 -0.65 38.92
C SER A 452 -22.33 -1.39 40.15
N THR A 453 -23.43 -2.10 39.97
CA THR A 453 -24.07 -2.93 41.01
C THR A 453 -24.19 -4.37 40.53
N ALA A 454 -23.69 -5.34 41.29
CA ALA A 454 -23.82 -6.76 40.97
C ALA A 454 -24.29 -7.61 42.16
N GLY A 455 -24.68 -8.85 41.89
CA GLY A 455 -24.96 -9.86 42.91
C GLY A 455 -23.69 -10.40 43.58
N ALA A 456 -23.81 -11.57 44.23
CA ALA A 456 -22.64 -12.29 44.73
C ALA A 456 -21.82 -12.89 43.57
N ASP A 457 -20.64 -13.44 43.86
CA ASP A 457 -19.80 -14.16 42.89
C ASP A 457 -19.48 -13.33 41.63
N SER A 458 -19.34 -12.01 41.75
CA SER A 458 -19.26 -11.09 40.60
C SER A 458 -17.93 -10.35 40.54
N THR A 459 -17.51 -9.97 39.33
CA THR A 459 -16.33 -9.15 39.09
C THR A 459 -16.74 -7.76 38.64
N LEU A 460 -16.26 -6.71 39.30
CA LEU A 460 -16.53 -5.33 38.92
C LEU A 460 -15.21 -4.59 38.69
N ILE A 461 -15.03 -4.02 37.50
CA ILE A 461 -13.88 -3.21 37.13
C ILE A 461 -14.37 -1.85 36.66
N ALA A 462 -13.88 -0.77 37.26
CA ALA A 462 -14.26 0.58 36.88
C ALA A 462 -13.09 1.57 36.88
N GLY A 463 -13.20 2.65 36.11
CA GLY A 463 -12.22 3.74 36.09
C GLY A 463 -12.27 4.62 37.35
N TYR A 464 -11.53 5.74 37.32
CA TYR A 464 -11.45 6.73 38.40
C TYR A 464 -12.82 7.30 38.82
N GLY A 465 -12.98 7.64 40.11
CA GLY A 465 -14.19 8.31 40.60
C GLY A 465 -15.48 7.48 40.51
N SER A 466 -15.37 6.16 40.52
CA SER A 466 -16.51 5.26 40.29
C SER A 466 -17.10 4.74 41.59
N THR A 467 -18.36 4.30 41.54
CA THR A 467 -19.05 3.65 42.67
C THR A 467 -19.35 2.20 42.31
N GLN A 468 -18.87 1.25 43.11
CA GLN A 468 -19.10 -0.18 42.91
C GLN A 468 -19.79 -0.79 44.13
N THR A 469 -20.81 -1.61 43.89
CA THR A 469 -21.51 -2.36 44.94
C THR A 469 -21.72 -3.81 44.51
N SER A 470 -21.36 -4.78 45.35
CA SER A 470 -21.57 -6.20 45.05
C SER A 470 -22.17 -6.97 46.23
N GLY A 471 -22.56 -8.22 45.96
CA GLY A 471 -22.86 -9.22 46.98
C GLY A 471 -21.59 -9.76 47.66
N GLY A 472 -21.70 -10.97 48.23
CA GLY A 472 -20.54 -11.66 48.81
C GLY A 472 -19.66 -12.28 47.74
N ASP A 473 -18.49 -12.77 48.15
CA ASP A 473 -17.60 -13.58 47.31
C ASP A 473 -17.27 -12.91 45.95
N SER A 474 -17.10 -11.58 45.95
CA SER A 474 -16.95 -10.77 44.74
C SER A 474 -15.58 -10.10 44.66
N SER A 475 -15.15 -9.75 43.46
CA SER A 475 -13.91 -9.00 43.22
C SER A 475 -14.21 -7.61 42.67
N LEU A 476 -13.71 -6.56 43.32
CA LEU A 476 -13.91 -5.17 42.91
C LEU A 476 -12.56 -4.51 42.68
N THR A 477 -12.40 -3.90 41.51
CA THR A 477 -11.22 -3.08 41.17
C THR A 477 -11.67 -1.72 40.66
N ALA A 478 -11.18 -0.64 41.26
CA ALA A 478 -11.44 0.72 40.79
C ALA A 478 -10.23 1.65 40.96
N GLY A 479 -10.17 2.67 40.10
CA GLY A 479 -9.12 3.70 40.15
C GLY A 479 -9.25 4.67 41.33
N TYR A 480 -8.31 5.63 41.42
CA TYR A 480 -8.33 6.81 42.29
C TYR A 480 -9.73 7.41 42.55
N GLY A 481 -9.99 7.78 43.81
CA GLY A 481 -11.18 8.53 44.22
C GLY A 481 -12.49 7.75 44.15
N SER A 482 -12.45 6.42 44.20
CA SER A 482 -13.63 5.56 44.02
C SER A 482 -14.26 5.14 45.35
N THR A 483 -15.51 4.67 45.30
CA THR A 483 -16.20 4.07 46.45
C THR A 483 -16.57 2.63 46.12
N GLN A 484 -16.15 1.69 46.96
CA GLN A 484 -16.42 0.26 46.81
C GLN A 484 -17.15 -0.27 48.04
N THR A 485 -18.20 -1.06 47.82
CA THR A 485 -18.95 -1.75 48.88
C THR A 485 -19.22 -3.20 48.48
N ALA A 486 -18.77 -4.16 49.28
CA ALA A 486 -19.07 -5.59 49.07
C ALA A 486 -19.53 -6.25 50.37
N ARG A 487 -20.14 -7.44 50.27
CA ARG A 487 -20.49 -8.24 51.45
C ARG A 487 -19.31 -9.17 51.83
N SER A 488 -19.56 -10.19 52.65
CA SER A 488 -18.50 -11.07 53.15
C SER A 488 -17.76 -11.82 52.04
N GLY A 489 -16.52 -12.25 52.31
CA GLY A 489 -15.75 -13.08 51.38
C GLY A 489 -15.21 -12.36 50.14
N SER A 490 -15.20 -11.02 50.11
CA SER A 490 -14.91 -10.26 48.89
C SER A 490 -13.49 -9.67 48.86
N ASP A 491 -12.94 -9.49 47.67
CA ASP A 491 -11.63 -8.88 47.44
C ASP A 491 -11.79 -7.51 46.79
N LEU A 492 -11.36 -6.45 47.49
CA LEU A 492 -11.47 -5.07 47.02
C LEU A 492 -10.08 -4.48 46.81
N THR A 493 -9.83 -4.03 45.58
CA THR A 493 -8.62 -3.28 45.21
C THR A 493 -9.01 -1.88 44.80
N ALA A 494 -8.57 -0.88 45.57
CA ALA A 494 -8.92 0.51 45.35
C ALA A 494 -7.68 1.40 45.19
N GLY A 495 -7.71 2.30 44.21
CA GLY A 495 -6.64 3.30 44.03
C GLY A 495 -6.63 4.38 45.13
N TYR A 496 -5.58 5.20 45.14
CA TYR A 496 -5.39 6.30 46.10
C TYR A 496 -6.64 7.18 46.28
N GLY A 497 -6.91 7.62 47.52
CA GLY A 497 -8.06 8.49 47.82
C GLY A 497 -9.44 7.82 47.70
N SER A 498 -9.52 6.49 47.65
CA SER A 498 -10.77 5.73 47.57
C SER A 498 -11.29 5.31 48.94
N THR A 499 -12.57 4.96 49.01
CA THR A 499 -13.22 4.37 50.19
C THR A 499 -13.65 2.95 49.88
N ALA A 500 -13.23 1.97 50.68
CA ALA A 500 -13.63 0.57 50.54
C ALA A 500 -14.33 0.08 51.82
N THR A 501 -15.47 -0.58 51.67
CA THR A 501 -16.24 -1.21 52.76
C THR A 501 -16.54 -2.65 52.38
N ALA A 502 -16.16 -3.61 53.22
CA ALA A 502 -16.42 -5.03 52.98
C ALA A 502 -16.97 -5.73 54.23
N GLY A 503 -17.64 -6.87 54.04
CA GLY A 503 -18.13 -7.71 55.12
C GLY A 503 -17.03 -8.53 55.79
N ALA A 504 -17.41 -9.47 56.66
CA ALA A 504 -16.47 -10.41 57.27
C ALA A 504 -15.68 -11.21 56.20
N ASP A 505 -14.48 -11.69 56.56
CA ASP A 505 -13.67 -12.58 55.72
C ASP A 505 -13.30 -11.99 54.35
N SER A 506 -13.14 -10.66 54.26
CA SER A 506 -12.84 -9.94 53.02
C SER A 506 -11.41 -9.40 53.01
N SER A 507 -10.82 -9.26 51.82
CA SER A 507 -9.51 -8.62 51.61
C SER A 507 -9.69 -7.19 51.11
N LEU A 508 -8.94 -6.25 51.69
CA LEU A 508 -8.93 -4.85 51.29
C LEU A 508 -7.49 -4.44 50.93
N ILE A 509 -7.28 -4.06 49.67
CA ILE A 509 -6.03 -3.50 49.15
C ILE A 509 -6.29 -2.05 48.78
N ALA A 510 -5.67 -1.13 49.52
CA ALA A 510 -5.72 0.31 49.25
C ALA A 510 -4.36 0.81 48.75
N GLY A 511 -4.38 1.65 47.70
CA GLY A 511 -3.19 2.27 47.09
C GLY A 511 -2.92 3.72 47.52
#